data_AF-A0A4T0VGK0-F1
#
_entry.id   AF-A0A4T0VGK0-F1
#
_cell.length_a   1.000
_cell.length_b   1.000
_cell.length_c   1.000
_cell.angle_alpha   90.00
_cell.angle_beta   90.00
_cell.angle_gamma   90.00
#
_symmetry.space_group_name_H-M   'P 1'
#
loop_
_entity.id
_entity.type
_entity.pdbx_description
1 polymer ?
#
loop_
_entity_poly.entity_id
_entity_poly.type
_entity_poly.pdbx_seq_one_letter_code
_entity_poly.pdbx_strand_id
1 'polypeptide(L)'
;MSDSNQPFLENASAGPDSPPDLTPVIGSDGGPDEPPADLLASQQKNGLDGLRARRDRKLQHIRRTFDHQRTRIQQYFARRRAEAADEYESGLCDCRLNFLSFRRSLQLELEDIREQEQNGIIVLLEGERIERGAAERWHDDREKKYIQECRDEWAQKCPATPFWYEDS
;
A
#
# COMPACT_ATOMS: atom_id res chain seq x y z
N MET A 1 39.26 1.17 -25.80
CA MET A 1 39.62 -0.22 -26.13
C MET A 1 38.91 -1.11 -25.14
N SER A 2 38.11 -2.03 -25.69
CA SER A 2 37.48 -3.22 -25.09
C SER A 2 36.35 -2.93 -24.08
N ASP A 3 35.08 -3.22 -24.37
CA ASP A 3 34.45 -4.53 -24.66
C ASP A 3 34.82 -5.55 -23.57
N SER A 4 33.97 -6.39 -23.01
CA SER A 4 32.54 -6.69 -23.06
C SER A 4 32.39 -7.89 -22.10
N ASN A 5 31.16 -8.36 -21.90
CA ASN A 5 30.83 -9.77 -21.59
C ASN A 5 31.03 -10.28 -20.15
N GLN A 6 29.91 -10.45 -19.43
CA GLN A 6 29.57 -11.79 -18.89
C GLN A 6 29.42 -12.76 -20.08
N PRO A 7 29.65 -14.10 -19.99
CA PRO A 7 28.97 -15.00 -19.03
C PRO A 7 29.75 -16.30 -18.67
N PHE A 8 29.02 -17.22 -18.00
CA PHE A 8 29.07 -18.70 -18.08
C PHE A 8 29.34 -19.51 -16.81
N LEU A 9 28.38 -20.42 -16.61
CA LEU A 9 28.33 -21.63 -15.81
C LEU A 9 29.42 -22.64 -16.20
N GLU A 10 29.78 -23.50 -15.23
CA GLU A 10 30.14 -24.94 -15.33
C GLU A 10 31.00 -25.28 -14.07
N ASN A 11 30.98 -26.45 -13.43
CA ASN A 11 30.43 -27.75 -13.76
C ASN A 11 30.33 -28.64 -12.50
N ALA A 12 29.36 -29.56 -12.57
CA ALA A 12 29.33 -30.93 -12.05
C ALA A 12 30.17 -31.36 -10.82
N SER A 13 29.48 -32.00 -9.86
CA SER A 13 30.03 -33.18 -9.19
C SER A 13 28.96 -34.29 -9.14
N ALA A 14 29.40 -35.49 -9.50
CA ALA A 14 28.63 -36.68 -9.79
C ALA A 14 28.03 -37.34 -8.53
N GLY A 15 26.90 -38.04 -8.72
CA GLY A 15 26.33 -38.99 -7.73
C GLY A 15 27.18 -40.26 -7.58
N PRO A 16 26.74 -41.30 -6.83
CA PRO A 16 25.34 -41.75 -6.73
C PRO A 16 24.87 -42.09 -5.30
N ASP A 17 23.56 -42.06 -5.05
CA ASP A 17 22.92 -42.98 -4.12
C ASP A 17 21.46 -43.18 -4.56
N SER A 18 21.16 -44.38 -5.03
CA SER A 18 19.85 -44.81 -5.51
C SER A 18 18.81 -44.75 -4.37
N PRO A 19 17.60 -44.19 -4.58
CA PRO A 19 16.50 -44.42 -3.66
C PRO A 19 16.00 -45.88 -3.81
N PRO A 20 15.63 -46.56 -2.72
CA PRO A 20 15.23 -47.94 -2.77
C PRO A 20 13.89 -48.13 -3.48
N ASP A 21 13.82 -49.25 -4.17
CA ASP A 21 12.66 -49.81 -4.86
C ASP A 21 11.52 -50.05 -3.84
N LEU A 22 10.48 -49.22 -3.87
CA LEU A 22 9.26 -49.45 -3.10
C LEU A 22 8.20 -50.02 -4.04
N THR A 23 8.07 -51.34 -3.98
CA THR A 23 6.99 -52.10 -4.59
C THR A 23 5.63 -51.60 -4.12
N PRO A 24 4.59 -51.64 -4.99
CA PRO A 24 3.27 -51.15 -4.63
C PRO A 24 2.56 -52.16 -3.73
N VAL A 25 2.34 -51.79 -2.47
CA VAL A 25 1.35 -52.48 -1.64
C VAL A 25 -0.03 -51.96 -2.04
N ILE A 26 -0.76 -52.82 -2.74
CA ILE A 26 -2.20 -52.70 -2.94
C ILE A 26 -2.90 -52.96 -1.60
N GLY A 27 -3.77 -52.03 -1.20
CA GLY A 27 -4.87 -52.33 -0.29
C GLY A 27 -4.89 -51.48 0.98
N SER A 28 -5.47 -50.29 0.88
CA SER A 28 -6.50 -49.92 1.85
C SER A 28 -7.45 -48.92 1.20
N ASP A 29 -8.72 -49.26 1.25
CA ASP A 29 -9.87 -48.53 0.77
C ASP A 29 -10.01 -47.22 1.58
N GLY A 30 -9.25 -46.20 1.19
CA GLY A 30 -9.32 -44.86 1.76
C GLY A 30 -10.32 -44.05 0.95
N GLY A 31 -11.55 -43.90 1.46
CA GLY A 31 -12.48 -42.90 0.95
C GLY A 31 -11.82 -41.52 0.89
N PRO A 32 -12.30 -40.59 0.05
CA PRO A 32 -11.69 -39.27 -0.04
C PRO A 32 -11.71 -38.65 1.37
N ASP A 33 -10.54 -38.41 1.94
CA ASP A 33 -10.35 -37.63 3.17
C ASP A 33 -10.79 -36.19 2.87
N GLU A 34 -12.10 -35.96 2.87
CA GLU A 34 -12.66 -34.62 2.88
C GLU A 34 -12.22 -33.96 4.19
N PRO A 35 -11.55 -32.79 4.14
CA PRO A 35 -11.15 -32.10 5.35
C PRO A 35 -12.40 -31.82 6.20
N PRO A 36 -12.35 -32.00 7.53
CA PRO A 36 -13.46 -31.66 8.39
C PRO A 36 -13.94 -30.23 8.07
N ALA A 37 -15.25 -30.01 8.02
CA ALA A 37 -15.82 -28.69 7.67
C ALA A 37 -15.19 -27.55 8.51
N ASP A 38 -14.86 -27.82 9.78
CA ASP A 38 -14.16 -26.90 10.67
C ASP A 38 -12.75 -26.52 10.20
N LEU A 39 -12.00 -27.47 9.63
CA LEU A 39 -10.66 -27.23 9.09
C LEU A 39 -10.75 -26.37 7.83
N LEU A 40 -11.69 -26.68 6.93
CA LEU A 40 -11.93 -25.90 5.72
C LEU A 40 -12.37 -24.46 6.06
N ALA A 41 -13.29 -24.31 7.02
CA ALA A 41 -13.76 -23.01 7.49
C ALA A 41 -12.60 -22.20 8.09
N SER A 42 -11.77 -22.83 8.92
CA SER A 42 -10.59 -22.20 9.52
C SER A 42 -9.60 -21.73 8.44
N GLN A 43 -9.34 -22.55 7.43
CA GLN A 43 -8.44 -22.20 6.32
C GLN A 43 -8.98 -21.02 5.51
N GLN A 44 -10.26 -21.05 5.13
CA GLN A 44 -10.89 -19.99 4.36
C GLN A 44 -10.99 -18.68 5.16
N LYS A 45 -11.31 -18.74 6.45
CA LYS A 45 -11.26 -17.59 7.38
C LYS A 45 -9.87 -16.97 7.45
N ASN A 46 -8.84 -17.79 7.65
CA ASN A 46 -7.45 -17.33 7.68
C ASN A 46 -7.02 -16.67 6.36
N GLY A 47 -7.48 -17.20 5.22
CA GLY A 47 -7.24 -16.59 3.91
C GLY A 47 -7.91 -15.23 3.77
N LEU A 48 -9.18 -15.11 4.21
CA LEU A 48 -9.93 -13.87 4.21
C LEU A 48 -9.29 -12.80 5.12
N ASP A 49 -8.89 -13.19 6.32
CA ASP A 49 -8.16 -12.31 7.25
C ASP A 49 -6.83 -11.85 6.66
N GLY A 50 -6.13 -12.74 5.94
CA GLY A 50 -4.94 -12.40 5.18
C GLY A 50 -5.18 -11.34 4.11
N LEU A 51 -6.32 -11.41 3.39
CA LEU A 51 -6.72 -10.40 2.40
C LEU A 51 -7.02 -9.05 3.06
N ARG A 52 -7.79 -9.06 4.16
CA ARG A 52 -8.12 -7.85 4.94
C ARG A 52 -6.87 -7.21 5.54
N ALA A 53 -5.96 -7.99 6.08
CA ALA A 53 -4.67 -7.48 6.58
C ALA A 53 -3.84 -6.82 5.47
N ARG A 54 -3.85 -7.36 4.24
CA ARG A 54 -3.19 -6.72 3.09
C ARG A 54 -3.86 -5.40 2.70
N ARG A 55 -5.20 -5.34 2.71
CA ARG A 55 -5.96 -4.09 2.51
C ARG A 55 -5.53 -3.05 3.52
N ASP A 56 -5.57 -3.38 4.80
CA ASP A 56 -5.30 -2.42 5.87
C ASP A 56 -3.86 -1.90 5.80
N ARG A 57 -2.89 -2.78 5.47
CA ARG A 57 -1.51 -2.36 5.20
C ARG A 57 -1.40 -1.40 4.02
N LYS A 58 -2.13 -1.66 2.92
CA LYS A 58 -2.13 -0.79 1.73
C LYS A 58 -2.73 0.58 2.06
N LEU A 59 -3.87 0.63 2.75
CA LEU A 59 -4.50 1.88 3.17
C LEU A 59 -3.62 2.67 4.14
N GLN A 60 -2.98 1.98 5.09
CA GLN A 60 -2.03 2.61 6.00
C GLN A 60 -0.81 3.18 5.25
N HIS A 61 -0.31 2.47 4.24
CA HIS A 61 0.79 2.95 3.41
C HIS A 61 0.42 4.21 2.63
N ILE A 62 -0.77 4.25 2.00
CA ILE A 62 -1.28 5.44 1.31
C ILE A 62 -1.30 6.62 2.30
N ARG A 63 -1.98 6.46 3.44
CA ARG A 63 -2.06 7.50 4.47
C ARG A 63 -0.70 8.05 4.88
N ARG A 64 0.26 7.16 5.21
CA ARG A 64 1.62 7.56 5.61
C ARG A 64 2.35 8.34 4.52
N THR A 65 2.19 7.93 3.26
CA THR A 65 2.79 8.63 2.11
C THR A 65 2.24 10.05 1.99
N PHE A 66 0.93 10.22 2.06
CA PHE A 66 0.30 11.55 1.98
C PHE A 66 0.61 12.41 3.21
N ASP A 67 0.61 11.85 4.43
CA ASP A 67 1.05 12.55 5.65
C ASP A 67 2.50 13.05 5.54
N HIS A 68 3.38 12.25 4.96
CA HIS A 68 4.77 12.65 4.72
C HIS A 68 4.87 13.80 3.71
N GLN A 69 4.13 13.72 2.59
CA GLN A 69 4.11 14.80 1.60
C GLN A 69 3.54 16.09 2.19
N ARG A 70 2.46 16.00 2.98
CA ARG A 70 1.87 17.13 3.69
C ARG A 70 2.89 17.84 4.56
N THR A 71 3.63 17.06 5.35
CA THR A 71 4.70 17.58 6.21
C THR A 71 5.76 18.31 5.41
N ARG A 72 6.21 17.74 4.28
CA ARG A 72 7.21 18.37 3.41
C ARG A 72 6.72 19.68 2.80
N ILE A 73 5.48 19.72 2.34
CA ILE A 73 4.85 20.94 1.79
C ILE A 73 4.79 22.02 2.86
N GLN A 74 4.31 21.69 4.06
CA GLN A 74 4.22 22.64 5.17
C GLN A 74 5.60 23.20 5.57
N GLN A 75 6.62 22.35 5.63
CA GLN A 75 8.00 22.77 5.91
C GLN A 75 8.55 23.70 4.80
N TYR A 76 8.30 23.36 3.53
CA TYR A 76 8.70 24.19 2.40
C TYR A 76 8.07 25.59 2.46
N PHE A 77 6.76 25.68 2.68
CA PHE A 77 6.07 26.96 2.77
C PHE A 77 6.40 27.73 4.05
N ALA A 78 6.64 27.04 5.16
CA ALA A 78 7.16 27.67 6.38
C ALA A 78 8.53 28.33 6.13
N ARG A 79 9.43 27.65 5.42
CA ARG A 79 10.73 28.20 5.03
C ARG A 79 10.58 29.40 4.10
N ARG A 80 9.74 29.33 3.07
CA ARG A 80 9.49 30.47 2.17
C ARG A 80 8.94 31.70 2.89
N ARG A 81 8.04 31.52 3.86
CA ARG A 81 7.55 32.63 4.69
C ARG A 81 8.66 33.27 5.52
N ALA A 82 9.58 32.47 6.06
CA ALA A 82 10.72 32.97 6.82
C ALA A 82 11.69 33.74 5.92
N GLU A 83 12.04 33.18 4.75
CA GLU A 83 12.90 33.84 3.76
C GLU A 83 12.31 35.19 3.30
N ALA A 84 11.00 35.24 3.00
CA ALA A 84 10.33 36.50 2.65
C ALA A 84 10.35 37.51 3.82
N ALA A 85 10.18 37.06 5.07
CA ALA A 85 10.28 37.99 6.21
C ALA A 85 11.70 38.54 6.37
N ASP A 86 12.72 37.69 6.27
CA ASP A 86 14.14 38.05 6.41
C ASP A 86 14.60 39.03 5.31
N GLU A 87 14.16 38.83 4.06
CA GLU A 87 14.45 39.73 2.93
C GLU A 87 13.87 41.13 3.18
N TYR A 88 12.68 41.23 3.75
CA TYR A 88 12.11 42.54 4.08
C TYR A 88 12.75 43.18 5.30
N GLU A 89 13.12 42.41 6.33
CA GLU A 89 13.87 42.94 7.48
C GLU A 89 15.23 43.50 7.06
N SER A 90 15.95 42.81 6.17
CA SER A 90 17.21 43.29 5.61
C SER A 90 17.04 44.52 4.71
N GLY A 91 15.99 44.56 3.87
CA GLY A 91 15.67 45.73 3.03
C GLY A 91 15.21 46.97 3.84
N LEU A 92 14.60 46.77 5.00
CA LEU A 92 14.20 47.84 5.93
C LEU A 92 15.41 48.57 6.55
N CYS A 93 16.56 47.91 6.69
CA CYS A 93 17.80 48.54 7.14
C CYS A 93 18.34 49.56 6.12
N ASP A 94 18.05 49.40 4.81
CA ASP A 94 18.55 50.26 3.74
C ASP A 94 17.57 51.36 3.28
N CYS A 95 16.26 51.23 3.55
CA CYS A 95 15.23 52.06 2.91
C CYS A 95 14.30 52.79 3.91
N ARG A 96 14.74 53.91 4.49
CA ARG A 96 13.92 54.73 5.42
C ARG A 96 12.73 55.48 4.81
N LEU A 97 12.63 55.61 3.48
CA LEU A 97 11.62 56.47 2.82
C LEU A 97 10.40 55.71 2.25
N ASN A 98 10.43 54.38 2.14
CA ASN A 98 9.37 53.58 1.52
C ASN A 98 8.75 52.52 2.46
N PHE A 99 8.84 52.72 3.77
CA PHE A 99 8.42 51.75 4.79
C PHE A 99 6.99 51.19 4.60
N LEU A 100 6.03 52.04 4.23
CA LEU A 100 4.62 51.63 4.07
C LEU A 100 4.39 50.78 2.82
N SER A 101 5.04 51.10 1.69
CA SER A 101 4.93 50.29 0.47
C SER A 101 5.63 48.95 0.63
N PHE A 102 6.77 48.91 1.34
CA PHE A 102 7.45 47.67 1.69
C PHE A 102 6.59 46.77 2.58
N ARG A 103 5.99 47.31 3.65
CA ARG A 103 5.07 46.52 4.50
C ARG A 103 3.90 45.94 3.73
N ARG A 104 3.30 46.70 2.81
CA ARG A 104 2.18 46.21 1.99
C ARG A 104 2.63 45.12 1.01
N SER A 105 3.81 45.27 0.43
CA SER A 105 4.39 44.27 -0.46
C SER A 105 4.66 42.95 0.28
N LEU A 106 5.25 43.00 1.48
CA LEU A 106 5.44 41.80 2.32
C LEU A 106 4.11 41.11 2.65
N GLN A 107 3.08 41.89 2.98
CA GLN A 107 1.76 41.32 3.27
C GLN A 107 1.19 40.56 2.07
N LEU A 108 1.23 41.16 0.88
CA LEU A 108 0.75 40.51 -0.35
C LEU A 108 1.53 39.24 -0.67
N GLU A 109 2.85 39.27 -0.49
CA GLU A 109 3.70 38.10 -0.72
C GLU A 109 3.44 36.98 0.28
N LEU A 110 3.29 37.29 1.57
CA LEU A 110 2.92 36.29 2.59
C LEU A 110 1.51 35.72 2.37
N GLU A 111 0.58 36.53 1.86
CA GLU A 111 -0.76 36.09 1.47
C GLU A 111 -0.70 35.11 0.28
N ASP A 112 0.06 35.44 -0.77
CA ASP A 112 0.28 34.56 -1.93
C ASP A 112 0.93 33.23 -1.51
N ILE A 113 1.95 33.26 -0.65
CA ILE A 113 2.59 32.04 -0.14
C ILE A 113 1.60 31.17 0.64
N ARG A 114 0.69 31.77 1.42
CA ARG A 114 -0.37 31.03 2.15
C ARG A 114 -1.41 30.44 1.22
N GLU A 115 -1.83 31.19 0.20
CA GLU A 115 -2.79 30.71 -0.80
C GLU A 115 -2.20 29.52 -1.58
N GLN A 116 -0.94 29.62 -2.01
CA GLN A 116 -0.23 28.53 -2.66
C GLN A 116 -0.12 27.28 -1.77
N GLU A 117 0.21 27.46 -0.48
CA GLU A 117 0.23 26.34 0.48
C GLU A 117 -1.14 25.67 0.56
N GLN A 118 -2.20 26.46 0.74
CA GLN A 118 -3.56 25.93 0.91
C GLN A 118 -4.04 25.20 -0.35
N ASN A 119 -3.79 25.76 -1.53
CA ASN A 119 -4.09 25.10 -2.81
C ASN A 119 -3.33 23.78 -2.96
N GLY A 120 -2.03 23.77 -2.61
CA GLY A 120 -1.23 22.55 -2.61
C GLY A 120 -1.75 21.47 -1.66
N ILE A 121 -2.17 21.86 -0.46
CA ILE A 121 -2.80 20.95 0.51
C ILE A 121 -4.13 20.39 0.01
N ILE A 122 -4.98 21.21 -0.62
CA ILE A 122 -6.25 20.77 -1.19
C ILE A 122 -6.02 19.69 -2.26
N VAL A 123 -5.10 19.94 -3.19
CA VAL A 123 -4.75 18.96 -4.24
C VAL A 123 -4.21 17.67 -3.63
N LEU A 124 -3.37 17.78 -2.59
CA LEU A 124 -2.82 16.62 -1.91
C LEU A 124 -3.92 15.76 -1.24
N LEU A 125 -4.87 16.39 -0.54
CA LEU A 125 -5.99 15.70 0.11
C LEU A 125 -6.91 15.02 -0.92
N GLU A 126 -7.14 15.68 -2.05
CA GLU A 126 -7.92 15.08 -3.14
C GLU A 126 -7.20 13.87 -3.74
N GLY A 127 -5.87 13.94 -3.91
CA GLY A 127 -5.04 12.81 -4.31
C GLY A 127 -5.16 11.63 -3.35
N GLU A 128 -5.08 11.88 -2.04
CA GLU A 128 -5.24 10.83 -1.01
C GLU A 128 -6.60 10.15 -1.13
N ARG A 129 -7.67 10.96 -1.28
CA ARG A 129 -9.03 10.46 -1.42
C ARG A 129 -9.18 9.53 -2.63
N ILE A 130 -8.63 9.93 -3.78
CA ILE A 130 -8.70 9.15 -5.02
C ILE A 130 -7.94 7.83 -4.86
N GLU A 131 -6.69 7.87 -4.37
CA GLU A 131 -5.87 6.68 -4.21
C GLU A 131 -6.46 5.71 -3.18
N ARG A 132 -6.91 6.22 -2.04
CA ARG A 132 -7.55 5.43 -1.01
C ARG A 132 -8.81 4.76 -1.54
N GLY A 133 -9.68 5.52 -2.19
CA GLY A 133 -10.92 4.98 -2.77
C GLY A 133 -10.67 3.94 -3.86
N ALA A 134 -9.63 4.11 -4.68
CA ALA A 134 -9.24 3.11 -5.67
C ALA A 134 -8.74 1.81 -5.01
N ALA A 135 -7.94 1.92 -3.95
CA ALA A 135 -7.46 0.76 -3.20
C ALA A 135 -8.60 0.03 -2.49
N GLU A 136 -9.52 0.75 -1.83
CA GLU A 136 -10.70 0.19 -1.17
C GLU A 136 -11.53 -0.65 -2.14
N ARG A 137 -11.94 -0.06 -3.28
CA ARG A 137 -12.73 -0.79 -4.31
C ARG A 137 -12.03 -2.05 -4.81
N TRP A 138 -10.73 -1.96 -5.10
CA TRP A 138 -9.97 -3.11 -5.58
C TRP A 138 -9.90 -4.25 -4.57
N HIS A 139 -9.76 -3.92 -3.29
CA HIS A 139 -9.77 -4.90 -2.21
C HIS A 139 -11.17 -5.49 -1.98
N ASP A 140 -12.22 -4.67 -2.04
CA ASP A 140 -13.61 -5.13 -1.90
C ASP A 140 -13.98 -6.13 -3.01
N ASP A 141 -13.60 -5.85 -4.25
CA ASP A 141 -13.84 -6.75 -5.38
C ASP A 141 -13.09 -8.08 -5.21
N ARG A 142 -11.86 -8.03 -4.69
CA ARG A 142 -11.09 -9.24 -4.36
C ARG A 142 -11.70 -10.03 -3.22
N GLU A 143 -12.18 -9.36 -2.18
CA GLU A 143 -12.84 -10.00 -1.04
C GLU A 143 -14.13 -10.71 -1.47
N LYS A 144 -14.97 -10.03 -2.26
CA LYS A 144 -16.19 -10.64 -2.84
C LYS A 144 -15.87 -11.87 -3.69
N LYS A 145 -14.86 -11.75 -4.56
CA LYS A 145 -14.43 -12.88 -5.41
C LYS A 145 -13.94 -14.06 -4.56
N TYR A 146 -13.12 -13.79 -3.55
CA TYR A 146 -12.61 -14.83 -2.65
C TYR A 146 -13.73 -15.53 -1.89
N ILE A 147 -14.72 -14.78 -1.37
CA ILE A 147 -15.89 -15.35 -0.68
C ILE A 147 -16.69 -16.24 -1.63
N GLN A 148 -16.85 -15.84 -2.89
CA GLN A 148 -17.54 -16.66 -3.89
C GLN A 148 -16.78 -17.96 -4.18
N GLU A 149 -15.46 -17.90 -4.37
CA GLU A 149 -14.61 -19.09 -4.55
C GLU A 149 -14.69 -20.03 -3.32
N CYS A 150 -14.68 -19.47 -2.11
CA CYS A 150 -14.86 -20.23 -0.87
C CYS A 150 -16.24 -20.90 -0.80
N ARG A 151 -17.30 -20.21 -1.22
CA ARG A 151 -18.67 -20.74 -1.27
C ARG A 151 -18.78 -21.90 -2.26
N ASP A 152 -18.19 -21.76 -3.44
CA ASP A 152 -18.21 -22.81 -4.48
C ASP A 152 -17.44 -24.06 -4.01
N GLU A 153 -16.27 -23.87 -3.39
CA GLU A 153 -15.49 -24.94 -2.77
C GLU A 153 -16.26 -25.61 -1.62
N TRP A 154 -16.93 -24.81 -0.78
CA TRP A 154 -17.74 -25.30 0.34
C TRP A 154 -18.91 -26.15 -0.13
N ALA A 155 -19.63 -25.72 -1.17
CA ALA A 155 -20.74 -26.47 -1.74
C ALA A 155 -20.28 -27.83 -2.31
N GLN A 156 -19.03 -27.93 -2.78
CA GLN A 156 -18.45 -29.18 -3.27
C GLN A 156 -18.01 -30.11 -2.13
N LYS A 157 -17.32 -29.58 -1.12
CA LYS A 157 -16.70 -30.39 -0.04
C LYS A 157 -17.63 -30.64 1.15
N CYS A 158 -18.64 -29.80 1.36
CA CYS A 158 -19.53 -29.83 2.51
C CYS A 158 -20.99 -29.55 2.09
N PRO A 159 -21.59 -30.31 1.16
CA PRO A 159 -22.88 -29.98 0.55
C PRO A 159 -24.07 -29.97 1.52
N ALA A 160 -23.99 -30.71 2.63
CA ALA A 160 -25.04 -30.77 3.66
C ALA A 160 -24.83 -29.77 4.81
N THR A 161 -23.71 -29.02 4.80
CA THR A 161 -23.35 -28.07 5.86
C THR A 161 -23.56 -26.64 5.35
N PRO A 162 -24.29 -25.79 6.08
CA PRO A 162 -24.42 -24.37 5.74
C PRO A 162 -23.06 -23.70 5.57
N PHE A 163 -22.98 -22.70 4.68
CA PHE A 163 -21.73 -21.98 4.46
C PHE A 163 -21.40 -21.12 5.68
N TRP A 164 -20.20 -21.29 6.24
CA TRP A 164 -19.78 -20.64 7.49
C TRP A 164 -19.85 -19.10 7.47
N TYR A 165 -19.84 -18.48 6.29
CA TYR A 165 -19.91 -17.02 6.13
C TYR A 165 -21.35 -16.47 6.26
N GLU A 166 -22.37 -17.33 6.16
CA GLU A 166 -23.78 -16.93 6.24
C GLU A 166 -24.27 -16.78 7.69
N ASP A 167 -23.57 -17.40 8.65
CA ASP A 167 -23.84 -17.33 10.09
C ASP A 167 -23.05 -16.22 10.82
N SER A 168 -22.31 -15.37 10.09
CA SER A 168 -21.38 -14.36 10.63
C SER A 168 -21.90 -12.91 10.50
#